data_AF-A0A2M7M2T0-F1
#
_entry.id   AF-A0A2M7M2T0-F1
#
_cell.length_a   1.000
_cell.length_b   1.000
_cell.length_c   1.000
_cell.angle_alpha   90.00
_cell.angle_beta   90.00
_cell.angle_gamma   90.00
#
_symmetry.space_group_name_H-M   'P 1'
#
loop_
_entity.id
_entity.type
_entity.pdbx_description
1 polymer ?
#
loop_
_entity_poly.entity_id
_entity_poly.type
_entity_poly.pdbx_seq_one_letter_code
_entity_poly.pdbx_strand_id
1 'polypeptide(L)' 'MCKYAIEIFYSEEDGGYIATVPELPGCSAFGKTEEEALKEIKVATELWIEVAEKEGREIPQPKGKELLHAMVKGK' A
#
# COMPACT_ATOMS: atom_id res chain seq x y z
N MET A 1 4.73 -0.96 12.96
CA MET A 1 3.55 -0.06 12.79
C MET A 1 3.73 0.63 11.44
N CYS A 2 3.00 0.20 10.41
CA CYS A 2 3.14 0.71 9.04
C CYS A 2 2.80 2.21 8.99
N LYS A 3 3.75 3.03 8.52
CA LYS A 3 3.60 4.49 8.43
C LYS A 3 3.22 4.97 7.02
N TYR A 4 3.14 4.05 6.06
CA TYR A 4 2.82 4.35 4.66
C TYR A 4 1.33 4.61 4.46
N ALA A 5 0.99 5.39 3.44
CA ALA A 5 -0.39 5.54 3.02
C ALA A 5 -0.88 4.21 2.41
N ILE A 6 -2.13 3.85 2.72
CA ILE A 6 -2.78 2.67 2.14
C ILE A 6 -4.02 3.17 1.43
N GLU A 7 -4.11 2.87 0.13
CA GLU A 7 -5.31 3.10 -0.67
C GLU A 7 -6.06 1.78 -0.79
N ILE A 8 -7.36 1.79 -0.46
CA ILE A 8 -8.25 0.63 -0.57
C ILE A 8 -9.42 0.98 -1.47
N PHE A 9 -9.68 0.16 -2.47
CA PHE A 9 -10.79 0.33 -3.39
C PHE A 9 -11.36 -1.04 -3.81
N TYR A 10 -12.62 -1.06 -4.25
CA TYR A 10 -13.25 -2.26 -4.77
C TYR A 10 -12.84 -2.48 -6.23
N SER A 11 -12.43 -3.70 -6.58
CA SER A 11 -12.16 -4.16 -7.94
C SER A 11 -13.26 -5.10 -8.38
N GLU A 12 -13.99 -4.72 -9.44
CA GLU A 12 -14.99 -5.61 -10.06
C GLU A 12 -14.32 -6.80 -10.76
N GLU A 13 -13.10 -6.64 -11.28
CA GLU A 13 -12.33 -7.69 -11.94
C GLU A 13 -11.92 -8.81 -10.96
N ASP A 14 -11.48 -8.43 -9.76
CA ASP A 14 -11.08 -9.38 -8.70
C ASP A 14 -12.26 -9.81 -7.82
N GLY A 15 -13.42 -9.16 -7.94
CA GLY A 15 -14.59 -9.39 -7.11
C GLY A 15 -14.28 -9.25 -5.61
N GLY A 16 -13.63 -8.16 -5.23
CA GLY A 16 -13.19 -7.86 -3.87
C GLY A 16 -12.44 -6.54 -3.75
N TYR A 17 -11.81 -6.31 -2.61
CA TYR A 17 -11.07 -5.10 -2.31
C TYR A 17 -9.58 -5.28 -2.60
N ILE A 18 -9.00 -4.29 -3.28
CA ILE A 18 -7.58 -4.15 -3.52
C ILE A 18 -7.04 -3.07 -2.61
N ALA A 19 -5.99 -3.41 -1.86
CA ALA A 19 -5.23 -2.48 -1.06
C ALA A 19 -3.85 -2.29 -1.69
N THR A 20 -3.38 -1.05 -1.79
CA THR A 20 -2.05 -0.73 -2.33
C THR A 20 -1.33 0.28 -1.44
N VAL A 21 0.00 0.27 -1.53
CA VAL A 21 0.85 1.31 -0.94
C VAL A 21 1.50 2.10 -2.08
N PRO A 22 0.98 3.28 -2.45
CA PRO A 22 1.49 4.06 -3.58
C PRO A 22 2.99 4.40 -3.48
N GLU A 23 3.51 4.58 -2.25
CA GLU A 23 4.94 4.78 -2.03
C GLU A 23 5.82 3.57 -2.38
N LEU A 24 5.27 2.36 -2.37
CA LEU A 24 6.01 1.10 -2.54
C LEU A 24 5.57 0.41 -3.85
N PRO A 25 6.26 0.64 -4.97
CA PRO A 25 5.87 0.10 -6.26
C PRO A 25 5.68 -1.42 -6.23
N GLY A 26 4.52 -1.87 -6.72
CA GLY A 26 4.14 -3.28 -6.76
C GLY A 26 3.69 -3.87 -5.42
N CYS A 27 3.61 -3.07 -4.34
CA CYS A 27 3.04 -3.53 -3.08
C CYS A 27 1.52 -3.40 -3.12
N SER A 28 0.85 -4.54 -3.32
CA SER A 28 -0.60 -4.66 -3.35
C SER A 28 -1.06 -5.93 -2.64
N ALA A 29 -2.29 -5.92 -2.15
CA ALA A 29 -2.93 -7.08 -1.54
C ALA A 29 -4.44 -7.08 -1.84
N PHE A 30 -5.04 -8.26 -1.71
CA PHE A 30 -6.46 -8.50 -1.97
C PHE A 30 -7.17 -8.98 -0.70
N GLY A 31 -8.45 -8.63 -0.55
CA GLY A 31 -9.33 -9.20 0.46
C GLY A 31 -10.79 -9.19 0.00
N LYS A 32 -11.65 -10.07 0.55
CA LYS A 32 -13.08 -10.02 0.25
C LYS A 32 -13.77 -8.87 0.98
N THR A 33 -13.16 -8.38 2.06
CA THR A 33 -13.54 -7.14 2.75
C THR A 33 -12.39 -6.14 2.79
N GLU A 34 -12.70 -4.88 3.09
CA GLU A 34 -11.72 -3.83 3.34
C GLU A 34 -10.75 -4.20 4.48
N GLU A 35 -11.27 -4.84 5.54
CA GLU A 35 -10.47 -5.27 6.69
C GLU A 35 -9.49 -6.38 6.32
N GLU A 36 -9.91 -7.33 5.47
CA GLU A 36 -9.03 -8.38 4.96
C GLU A 36 -7.94 -7.78 4.08
N ALA A 37 -8.29 -6.92 3.12
CA ALA A 37 -7.32 -6.26 2.26
C ALA A 37 -6.31 -5.43 3.09
N LEU A 38 -6.79 -4.73 4.12
CA LEU A 38 -5.95 -3.97 5.06
C LEU A 38 -5.02 -4.87 5.89
N LYS A 39 -5.47 -6.06 6.28
CA LYS A 39 -4.62 -7.02 6.99
C LYS A 39 -3.52 -7.54 6.09
N GLU A 40 -3.87 -7.95 4.87
CA GLU A 40 -2.93 -8.54 3.92
C GLU A 40 -1.90 -7.50 3.42
N ILE A 41 -2.31 -6.25 3.17
CA ILE A 41 -1.36 -5.21 2.71
C ILE A 41 -0.33 -4.86 3.78
N LYS A 42 -0.66 -4.97 5.08
CA LYS A 42 0.32 -4.77 6.16
C LYS A 42 1.40 -5.84 6.11
N VAL A 43 1.03 -7.10 5.90
CA VAL A 43 1.98 -8.21 5.73
C VAL A 43 2.81 -8.01 4.46
N ALA A 44 2.18 -7.67 3.34
CA ALA A 44 2.86 -7.42 2.08
C ALA A 44 3.85 -6.24 2.18
N THR A 45 3.52 -5.20 2.94
CA THR A 45 4.40 -4.05 3.21
C THR A 45 5.65 -4.48 3.97
N GLU A 46 5.49 -5.27 5.04
CA GLU A 46 6.61 -5.78 5.83
C GLU A 46 7.53 -6.67 4.98
N LEU A 47 6.95 -7.56 4.17
CA LEU A 47 7.71 -8.41 3.25
C LEU A 47 8.43 -7.59 2.16
N TRP A 48 7.78 -6.58 1.59
CA TRP A 48 8.38 -5.70 0.59
C TRP A 48 9.64 -5.03 1.15
N ILE A 49 9.55 -4.50 2.38
CA ILE A 49 10.67 -3.85 3.08
C ILE A 49 11.79 -4.85 3.32
N GLU A 50 11.48 -6.04 3.85
CA GLU A 50 12.49 -7.07 4.13
C GLU A 50 13.26 -7.48 2.87
N VAL A 51 12.57 -7.65 1.74
CA VAL A 51 13.23 -7.99 0.46
C VAL A 51 14.05 -6.79 -0.04
N ALA A 52 13.54 -5.56 0.07
CA ALA A 52 14.28 -4.37 -0.32
C ALA A 52 15.59 -4.23 0.49
N GLU A 53 15.55 -4.49 1.80
CA GLU A 53 16.75 -4.51 2.66
C GLU A 53 17.75 -5.58 2.21
N LYS A 54 17.27 -6.81 1.95
CA LYS A 54 18.12 -7.94 1.49
C LYS A 54 18.78 -7.68 0.15
N GLU A 55 18.09 -6.99 -0.75
CA GLU A 55 18.59 -6.67 -2.09
C GLU A 55 19.35 -5.34 -2.15
N GLY A 56 19.46 -4.60 -1.04
CA GLY A 56 20.09 -3.28 -1.00
C GLY A 56 19.34 -2.23 -1.81
N ARG A 57 18.04 -2.40 -2.01
CA ARG A 57 17.17 -1.42 -2.69
C ARG A 57 16.90 -0.24 -1.75
N GLU A 58 16.74 0.94 -2.34
CA GLU A 58 16.28 2.11 -1.60
C GLU A 58 14.85 1.90 -1.11
N ILE A 59 14.61 2.17 0.17
CA ILE A 59 13.29 2.08 0.81
C ILE A 59 12.71 3.49 0.89
N PRO A 60 11.65 3.80 0.12
CA PRO A 60 11.01 5.10 0.14
C PRO A 60 10.54 5.46 1.56
N GLN A 61 10.68 6.71 1.97
CA GLN A 61 10.14 7.13 3.27
C GLN A 61 8.61 7.27 3.20
N PRO A 62 7.88 6.92 4.28
CA PRO A 62 6.44 7.11 4.34
C PRO A 62 6.05 8.59 4.27
N LYS A 63 5.13 8.95 3.36
CA LYS A 63 4.73 10.35 3.13
C LYS A 63 3.37 10.70 3.71
N GLY A 64 2.50 9.71 3.95
CA GLY A 64 1.24 9.84 4.67
C GLY A 64 0.40 11.06 4.24
N LYS A 65 0.47 12.15 5.04
CA LYS A 65 -0.29 13.39 4.80
C LYS A 65 0.14 14.17 3.55
N GLU A 66 1.41 14.09 3.16
CA GLU A 66 1.92 14.84 2.01
C GLU A 66 1.35 14.30 0.69
N LEU A 67 1.18 12.97 0.61
CA LEU A 67 0.52 12.32 -0.51
C LEU A 67 -0.94 12.72 -0.64
N LEU A 68 -1.69 12.72 0.46
CA LEU A 68 -3.07 13.18 0.47
C LEU A 68 -3.18 14.62 -0.04
N HIS A 69 -2.29 15.52 0.41
CA HIS A 69 -2.31 16.92 -0.02
C HIS A 69 -2.03 17.08 -1.51
N ALA A 70 -1.13 16.26 -2.07
CA ALA A 70 -0.84 16.24 -3.50
C ALA A 70 -2.05 15.75 -4.32
N MET A 71 -2.75 14.70 -3.87
CA MET A 71 -3.94 14.18 -4.56
C MET A 71 -5.12 15.17 -4.53
N VAL A 72 -5.28 15.92 -3.45
CA VAL A 72 -6.39 16.88 -3.28
C VAL A 72 -6.16 18.19 -4.05
N LYS A 73 -4.91 18.66 -4.14
CA LYS A 73 -4.57 19.93 -4.83
C LYS A 73 -4.51 19.83 -6.35
N GLY A 74 -4.51 18.62 -6.90
CA GLY A 74 -4.54 18.39 -8.35
C GLY A 74 -5.94 18.44 -8.98
N LYS A 75 -6.97 18.86 -8.24
CA LYS A 75 -8.35 19.06 -8.72
C LYS A 75 -8.66 20.54 -8.93
#